data_AF-A0A918TWA9-F1
#
_entry.id   AF-A0A918TWA9-F1
#
_cell.length_a   1.000
_cell.length_b   1.000
_cell.length_c   1.000
_cell.angle_alpha   90.00
_cell.angle_beta   90.00
_cell.angle_gamma   90.00
#
_symmetry.space_group_name_H-M   'P 1'
#
loop_
_entity.id
_entity.type
_entity.pdbx_description
1 polymer ?
#
loop_
_entity_poly.entity_id
_entity_poly.type
_entity_poly.pdbx_seq_one_letter_code
_entity_poly.pdbx_strand_id
1 'polypeptide(L)'
;MAVNIYKPNANDSLSLQELRLYHEIMAYRAEKGLGAIPLSKGLTTTAGRHVVDTYENFWVENRDYEPGANLHSWSDRPYYSNHSDAAGMWTAPERLGTGFLGNGYEISGAGYSDVTAALNGWKGSSGHNYVIINGPGWSGMNWQSIGIGVLHGNPSENFQGKVYHVWFSDTADAGVPDILGSTAADDFTGTAFRDRLFGRGGADSIQGDAGNDRIEGGAGHDRLTGGLGQDNFVFAAAKGASSDQITDFHRAEDQIWLAKAAFATLGDRVTAGELRQGIAAKDANDHLIYDQASGRLWYDANGDAKGGVALLARLGAGTALTAADFDMI
;
A
#
# COMPACT_ATOMS: atom_id res chain seq x y z
N MET A 1 9.54 20.23 18.73
CA MET A 1 8.85 19.40 17.74
C MET A 1 7.57 18.92 18.38
N ALA A 2 6.42 19.20 17.77
CA ALA A 2 5.12 18.70 18.21
C ALA A 2 5.01 17.17 17.99
N VAL A 3 5.69 16.64 16.96
CA VAL A 3 5.72 15.21 16.63
C VAL A 3 7.15 14.68 16.49
N ASN A 4 7.41 13.48 17.00
CA ASN A 4 8.67 12.77 16.82
C ASN A 4 8.64 11.91 15.55
N ILE A 5 9.20 12.43 14.48
CA ILE A 5 9.20 11.80 13.15
C ILE A 5 10.26 10.69 12.99
N TYR A 6 11.10 10.46 13.99
CA TYR A 6 12.06 9.34 14.00
C TYR A 6 11.47 8.04 14.52
N LYS A 7 10.17 8.04 14.84
CA LYS A 7 9.43 6.88 15.31
C LYS A 7 8.33 6.51 14.33
N PRO A 8 7.97 5.21 14.26
CA PRO A 8 6.85 4.78 13.43
C PRO A 8 5.58 5.55 13.76
N ASN A 9 4.86 5.97 12.73
CA ASN A 9 3.57 6.66 12.85
C ASN A 9 2.63 6.25 11.71
N ALA A 10 1.42 6.80 11.71
CA ALA A 10 0.37 6.42 10.76
C ALA A 10 0.71 6.74 9.28
N ASN A 11 1.65 7.66 9.03
CA ASN A 11 2.07 8.05 7.69
C ASN A 11 3.23 7.19 7.15
N ASP A 12 3.65 6.13 7.84
CA ASP A 12 4.68 5.21 7.32
C ASP A 12 4.12 4.26 6.22
N SER A 13 2.81 4.29 5.95
CA SER A 13 2.09 3.50 4.95
C SER A 13 1.46 4.39 3.87
N LEU A 14 1.03 3.79 2.76
CA LEU A 14 0.42 4.50 1.63
C LEU A 14 -1.11 4.47 1.74
N SER A 15 -1.76 5.62 1.76
CA SER A 15 -3.21 5.79 1.66
C SER A 15 -3.69 5.72 0.21
N LEU A 16 -5.00 5.55 -0.01
CA LEU A 16 -5.60 5.60 -1.35
C LEU A 16 -5.41 6.95 -2.07
N GLN A 17 -5.27 8.05 -1.32
CA GLN A 17 -4.98 9.35 -1.91
C GLN A 17 -3.54 9.43 -2.44
N GLU A 18 -2.59 8.88 -1.69
CA GLU A 18 -1.19 8.77 -2.13
C GLU A 18 -1.06 7.79 -3.29
N LEU A 19 -1.80 6.67 -3.28
CA LEU A 19 -1.89 5.74 -4.41
C LEU A 19 -2.47 6.40 -5.66
N ARG A 20 -3.51 7.23 -5.52
CA ARG A 20 -4.05 8.01 -6.65
C ARG A 20 -2.99 8.93 -7.24
N LEU A 21 -2.21 9.61 -6.40
CA LEU A 21 -1.11 10.46 -6.88
C LEU A 21 -0.02 9.64 -7.58
N TYR A 22 0.32 8.46 -7.06
CA TYR A 22 1.24 7.52 -7.72
C TYR A 22 0.77 7.21 -9.14
N HIS A 23 -0.49 6.81 -9.30
CA HIS A 23 -1.08 6.47 -10.59
C HIS A 23 -1.04 7.63 -11.58
N GLU A 24 -1.37 8.85 -11.13
CA GLU A 24 -1.31 10.04 -11.99
C GLU A 24 0.12 10.37 -12.42
N ILE A 25 1.11 10.19 -11.54
CA ILE A 25 2.53 10.36 -11.88
C ILE A 25 2.97 9.30 -12.90
N MET A 26 2.63 8.02 -12.67
CA MET A 26 3.00 6.94 -13.59
C MET A 26 2.32 7.09 -14.96
N ALA A 27 1.06 7.51 -15.00
CA ALA A 27 0.37 7.82 -16.24
C ALA A 27 1.07 8.94 -17.01
N TYR A 28 1.44 10.03 -16.32
CA TYR A 28 2.17 11.13 -16.96
C TYR A 28 3.57 10.70 -17.44
N ARG A 29 4.27 9.82 -16.70
CA ARG A 29 5.53 9.22 -17.14
C ARG A 29 5.34 8.37 -18.39
N ALA A 30 4.29 7.56 -18.45
CA ALA A 30 3.96 6.74 -19.60
C ALA A 30 3.66 7.59 -20.86
N GLU A 31 2.98 8.73 -20.71
CA GLU A 31 2.80 9.72 -21.81
C GLU A 31 4.13 10.24 -22.38
N LYS A 32 5.23 10.17 -21.60
CA LYS A 32 6.58 10.54 -22.03
C LYS A 32 7.43 9.35 -22.46
N GLY A 33 6.83 8.16 -22.56
CA GLY A 33 7.53 6.92 -22.94
C GLY A 33 8.45 6.38 -21.85
N LEU A 34 8.21 6.75 -20.59
CA LEU A 34 8.98 6.27 -19.44
C LEU A 34 8.22 5.14 -18.73
N GLY A 35 8.97 4.18 -18.17
CA GLY A 35 8.42 3.10 -17.37
C GLY A 35 7.90 3.55 -16.01
N ALA A 36 7.00 2.74 -15.46
CA ALA A 36 6.56 2.85 -14.08
C ALA A 36 7.71 2.56 -13.11
N ILE A 37 7.62 3.11 -11.89
CA ILE A 37 8.62 2.98 -10.84
C ILE A 37 7.97 2.23 -9.67
N PRO A 38 8.58 1.20 -9.09
CA PRO A 38 7.99 0.49 -7.97
C PRO A 38 7.96 1.37 -6.71
N LEU A 39 6.90 1.21 -5.91
CA LEU A 39 6.80 1.84 -4.60
C LEU A 39 7.86 1.28 -3.64
N SER A 40 8.56 2.17 -2.93
CA SER A 40 9.57 1.81 -1.93
C SER A 40 9.02 2.02 -0.52
N LYS A 41 9.17 1.03 0.36
CA LYS A 41 8.80 1.17 1.76
C LYS A 41 9.58 2.29 2.45
N GLY A 42 10.89 2.33 2.25
CA GLY A 42 11.77 3.32 2.86
C GLY A 42 11.47 4.75 2.40
N LEU A 43 11.25 4.96 1.10
CA LEU A 43 10.88 6.28 0.57
C LEU A 43 9.44 6.67 0.92
N THR A 44 8.49 5.74 0.96
CA THR A 44 7.13 6.03 1.44
C THR A 44 7.15 6.47 2.90
N THR A 45 7.90 5.77 3.76
CA THR A 45 8.13 6.20 5.15
C THR A 45 8.81 7.58 5.23
N THR A 46 9.80 7.84 4.37
CA THR A 46 10.47 9.15 4.28
C THR A 46 9.47 10.25 3.94
N ALA A 47 8.70 10.06 2.86
CA ALA A 47 7.73 11.03 2.36
C ALA A 47 6.61 11.30 3.36
N GLY A 48 6.05 10.25 3.96
CA GLY A 48 4.99 10.34 4.96
C GLY A 48 5.43 11.04 6.25
N ARG A 49 6.63 10.75 6.75
CA ARG A 49 7.19 11.48 7.90
C ARG A 49 7.50 12.93 7.57
N HIS A 50 7.89 13.21 6.33
CA HIS A 50 8.23 14.56 5.90
C HIS A 50 7.00 15.46 5.73
N VAL A 51 5.84 14.93 5.28
CA VAL A 51 4.60 15.72 5.30
C VAL A 51 4.18 16.06 6.72
N VAL A 52 4.29 15.12 7.66
CA VAL A 52 4.02 15.35 9.09
C VAL A 52 4.95 16.40 9.66
N ASP A 53 6.25 16.30 9.38
CA ASP A 53 7.22 17.26 9.87
C ASP A 53 6.97 18.68 9.34
N THR A 54 6.70 18.78 8.03
CA THR A 54 6.39 20.07 7.38
C THR A 54 5.19 20.73 8.04
N TYR A 55 4.12 19.96 8.27
CA TYR A 55 2.88 20.44 8.83
C TYR A 55 2.99 20.75 10.34
N GLU A 56 3.46 19.80 11.13
CA GLU A 56 3.39 19.81 12.61
C GLU A 56 4.61 20.46 13.29
N ASN A 57 5.78 20.46 12.65
CA ASN A 57 7.02 20.96 13.26
C ASN A 57 7.53 22.26 12.63
N PHE A 58 7.17 22.51 11.36
CA PHE A 58 7.64 23.66 10.59
C PHE A 58 6.59 24.74 10.38
N TRP A 59 5.37 24.40 9.96
CA TRP A 59 4.33 25.40 9.69
C TRP A 59 3.66 26.01 10.93
N VAL A 60 4.12 25.64 12.13
CA VAL A 60 3.67 26.24 13.39
C VAL A 60 4.14 27.70 13.49
N GLU A 61 3.23 28.59 13.89
CA GLU A 61 3.51 30.03 14.04
C GLU A 61 4.67 30.30 15.01
N ASN A 62 5.47 31.34 14.72
CA ASN A 62 6.55 31.90 15.57
C ASN A 62 7.85 31.07 15.71
N ARG A 63 8.26 30.30 14.70
CA ARG A 63 9.59 29.68 14.67
C ARG A 63 10.64 30.64 14.11
N ASP A 64 11.70 30.91 14.88
CA ASP A 64 12.90 31.58 14.37
C ASP A 64 13.70 30.60 13.51
N TYR A 65 13.85 30.93 12.23
CA TYR A 65 14.68 30.18 11.29
C TYR A 65 16.11 30.73 11.27
N GLU A 66 17.10 29.87 11.01
CA GLU A 66 18.44 30.37 10.67
C GLU A 66 18.35 31.32 9.46
N PRO A 67 19.11 32.44 9.45
CA PRO A 67 19.05 33.38 8.34
C PRO A 67 19.30 32.71 6.98
N GLY A 68 18.34 32.82 6.07
CA GLY A 68 18.42 32.20 4.73
C GLY A 68 17.82 30.80 4.65
N ALA A 69 17.45 30.18 5.78
CA ALA A 69 16.63 28.98 5.79
C ALA A 69 15.20 29.31 5.35
N ASN A 70 14.56 28.36 4.68
CA ASN A 70 13.19 28.47 4.21
C ASN A 70 12.36 27.23 4.57
N LEU A 71 11.07 27.27 4.22
CA LEU A 71 10.06 26.26 4.58
C LEU A 71 10.29 24.86 3.96
N HIS A 72 11.21 24.70 3.01
CA HIS A 72 11.60 23.41 2.40
C HIS A 72 12.62 22.64 3.26
N SER A 73 12.45 22.63 4.58
CA SER A 73 13.42 21.97 5.47
C SER A 73 13.23 20.45 5.40
N TRP A 74 14.28 19.75 4.98
CA TRP A 74 14.31 18.29 4.80
C TRP A 74 14.23 17.61 6.15
N SER A 75 12.99 17.36 6.59
CA SER A 75 12.52 16.64 7.77
C SER A 75 13.12 16.99 9.15
N ASP A 76 14.35 17.51 9.24
CA ASP A 76 15.06 17.69 10.49
C ASP A 76 16.22 18.68 10.44
N ARG A 77 16.47 19.34 9.29
CA ARG A 77 17.57 20.30 9.13
C ARG A 77 17.15 21.54 8.34
N PRO A 78 17.67 22.75 8.67
CA PRO A 78 17.40 23.96 7.90
C PRO A 78 17.81 23.83 6.43
N TYR A 79 16.93 24.26 5.52
CA TYR A 79 17.19 24.28 4.08
C TYR A 79 17.33 25.69 3.54
N TYR A 80 18.38 25.93 2.77
CA TYR A 80 18.68 27.22 2.17
C TYR A 80 18.16 27.28 0.73
N SER A 81 17.49 28.38 0.37
CA SER A 81 16.83 28.53 -0.96
C SER A 81 17.82 28.59 -2.13
N ASN A 82 19.10 28.81 -1.84
CA ASN A 82 20.20 28.78 -2.81
C ASN A 82 20.77 27.37 -3.05
N HIS A 83 20.16 26.32 -2.49
CA HIS A 83 20.59 24.93 -2.63
C HIS A 83 22.05 24.67 -2.19
N SER A 84 22.59 25.44 -1.24
CA SER A 84 24.00 25.35 -0.84
C SER A 84 24.42 23.99 -0.27
N ASP A 85 23.47 23.12 0.09
CA ASP A 85 23.74 21.77 0.61
C ASP A 85 22.70 20.74 0.11
N ALA A 86 22.62 20.51 -1.21
CA ALA A 86 21.68 19.54 -1.80
C ALA A 86 21.75 18.12 -1.20
N ALA A 87 22.91 17.73 -0.65
CA ALA A 87 23.11 16.42 -0.02
C ALA A 87 22.30 16.22 1.27
N GLY A 88 21.88 17.31 1.92
CA GLY A 88 20.92 17.25 3.02
C GLY A 88 19.57 16.65 2.60
N MET A 89 19.15 16.80 1.35
CA MET A 89 17.95 16.12 0.84
C MET A 89 18.22 14.63 0.68
N TRP A 90 19.33 14.35 0.01
CA TRP A 90 19.67 13.03 -0.49
C TRP A 90 19.79 12.02 0.65
N THR A 91 20.30 12.46 1.80
CA THR A 91 20.50 11.62 2.99
C THR A 91 19.31 11.62 3.96
N ALA A 92 18.18 12.26 3.64
CA ALA A 92 17.02 12.28 4.52
C ALA A 92 16.48 10.88 4.89
N PRO A 93 16.40 9.90 3.96
CA PRO A 93 15.97 8.55 4.31
C PRO A 93 16.85 7.88 5.37
N GLU A 94 18.17 8.09 5.31
CA GLU A 94 19.14 7.60 6.30
C GLU A 94 18.92 8.28 7.66
N ARG A 95 18.83 9.61 7.68
CA ARG A 95 18.64 10.39 8.93
C ARG A 95 17.34 10.06 9.65
N LEU A 96 16.26 9.84 8.90
CA LEU A 96 14.97 9.43 9.44
C LEU A 96 14.95 7.96 9.90
N GLY A 97 16.01 7.20 9.64
CA GLY A 97 16.13 5.80 10.05
C GLY A 97 15.12 4.90 9.33
N THR A 98 14.81 5.19 8.06
CA THR A 98 13.81 4.44 7.28
C THR A 98 14.33 3.09 6.78
N GLY A 99 15.64 2.87 6.86
CA GLY A 99 16.31 1.68 6.32
C GLY A 99 16.56 1.72 4.82
N PHE A 100 16.17 2.80 4.13
CA PHE A 100 16.52 3.01 2.73
C PHE A 100 18.02 3.31 2.58
N LEU A 101 18.69 2.65 1.63
CA LEU A 101 20.15 2.68 1.49
C LEU A 101 20.66 3.66 0.42
N GLY A 102 19.76 4.28 -0.34
CA GLY A 102 20.08 5.18 -1.43
C GLY A 102 19.82 6.65 -1.13
N ASN A 103 20.17 7.49 -2.10
CA ASN A 103 19.82 8.90 -2.06
C ASN A 103 18.35 9.11 -2.44
N GLY A 104 17.67 10.02 -1.76
CA GLY A 104 16.32 10.46 -2.08
C GLY A 104 16.27 11.83 -2.77
N TYR A 105 15.46 11.96 -3.81
CA TYR A 105 15.24 13.21 -4.54
C TYR A 105 13.78 13.64 -4.42
N GLU A 106 13.54 14.75 -3.76
CA GLU A 106 12.20 15.23 -3.44
C GLU A 106 11.64 16.17 -4.52
N ILE A 107 10.35 16.04 -4.79
CA ILE A 107 9.50 17.14 -5.22
C ILE A 107 8.46 17.40 -4.14
N SER A 108 8.11 18.66 -3.93
CA SER A 108 7.12 19.00 -2.91
C SER A 108 6.22 20.15 -3.28
N GLY A 109 5.18 20.29 -2.48
CA GLY A 109 4.04 21.13 -2.80
C GLY A 109 3.14 21.37 -1.61
N ALA A 110 2.42 22.48 -1.66
CA ALA A 110 1.53 22.92 -0.61
C ALA A 110 0.32 23.64 -1.21
N GLY A 111 -0.85 23.50 -0.58
CA GLY A 111 -2.03 24.33 -0.88
C GLY A 111 -2.76 24.01 -2.18
N TYR A 112 -2.38 22.94 -2.87
CA TYR A 112 -3.14 22.41 -4.00
C TYR A 112 -4.50 21.88 -3.54
N SER A 113 -5.55 22.05 -4.36
CA SER A 113 -6.90 21.61 -4.04
C SER A 113 -6.99 20.11 -3.76
N ASP A 114 -6.20 19.33 -4.50
CA ASP A 114 -6.14 17.88 -4.51
C ASP A 114 -4.81 17.41 -5.15
N VAL A 115 -4.62 16.09 -5.24
CA VAL A 115 -3.41 15.49 -5.81
C VAL A 115 -3.25 15.76 -7.32
N THR A 116 -4.34 15.94 -8.06
CA THR A 116 -4.28 16.26 -9.50
C THR A 116 -3.82 17.69 -9.72
N ALA A 117 -4.32 18.62 -8.91
CA ALA A 117 -3.83 19.99 -8.89
C ALA A 117 -2.34 20.07 -8.51
N ALA A 118 -1.88 19.23 -7.57
CA ALA A 118 -0.47 19.14 -7.21
C ALA A 118 0.40 18.69 -8.39
N LEU A 119 0.03 17.60 -9.07
CA LEU A 119 0.74 17.14 -10.26
C LEU A 119 0.75 18.19 -11.37
N ASN A 120 -0.37 18.86 -11.64
CA ASN A 120 -0.43 19.92 -12.65
C ASN A 120 0.47 21.12 -12.30
N GLY A 121 0.54 21.50 -11.03
CA GLY A 121 1.48 22.50 -10.54
C GLY A 121 2.93 22.09 -10.78
N TRP A 122 3.27 20.83 -10.50
CA TRP A 122 4.61 20.29 -10.74
C TRP A 122 4.96 20.19 -12.22
N LYS A 123 4.02 19.85 -13.10
CA LYS A 123 4.20 19.87 -14.56
C LYS A 123 4.52 21.27 -15.08
N GLY A 124 3.96 22.31 -14.46
CA GLY A 124 4.24 23.71 -14.79
C GLY A 124 5.60 24.23 -14.27
N SER A 125 6.23 23.54 -13.33
CA SER A 125 7.56 23.86 -12.79
C SER A 125 8.63 23.04 -13.50
N SER A 126 9.55 23.69 -14.22
CA SER A 126 10.59 22.97 -14.97
C SER A 126 11.43 22.05 -14.07
N GLY A 127 11.78 22.48 -12.86
CA GLY A 127 12.55 21.68 -11.91
C GLY A 127 11.82 20.40 -11.47
N HIS A 128 10.58 20.54 -10.98
CA HIS A 128 9.79 19.39 -10.55
C HIS A 128 9.43 18.46 -11.71
N ASN A 129 9.02 19.04 -12.84
CA ASN A 129 8.70 18.29 -14.04
C ASN A 129 9.91 17.46 -14.49
N TYR A 130 11.13 18.03 -14.53
CA TYR A 130 12.31 17.29 -14.97
C TYR A 130 12.69 16.13 -14.05
N VAL A 131 12.41 16.19 -12.74
CA VAL A 131 12.54 15.02 -11.86
C VAL A 131 11.55 13.94 -12.27
N ILE A 132 10.27 14.32 -12.44
CA ILE A 132 9.19 13.38 -12.77
C ILE A 132 9.40 12.71 -14.13
N ILE A 133 9.94 13.41 -15.13
CA ILE A 133 10.07 12.89 -16.51
C ILE A 133 11.53 12.69 -16.96
N ASN A 134 12.48 12.62 -16.03
CA ASN A 134 13.91 12.46 -16.32
C ASN A 134 14.40 13.47 -17.38
N GLY A 135 13.94 14.72 -17.26
CA GLY A 135 14.23 15.81 -18.18
C GLY A 135 15.69 16.29 -18.12
N PRO A 136 16.02 17.43 -18.75
CA PRO A 136 17.37 18.00 -18.69
C PRO A 136 17.91 18.10 -17.26
N GLY A 137 19.12 17.59 -17.04
CA GLY A 137 19.74 17.48 -15.70
C GLY A 137 19.45 16.18 -14.96
N TRP A 138 18.42 15.43 -15.37
CA TRP A 138 18.00 14.16 -14.79
C TRP A 138 18.00 12.99 -15.79
N SER A 139 18.40 13.24 -17.04
CA SER A 139 18.37 12.25 -18.14
C SER A 139 19.26 11.02 -17.91
N GLY A 140 20.23 11.11 -17.01
CA GLY A 140 21.08 9.98 -16.60
C GLY A 140 20.50 9.14 -15.45
N MET A 141 19.42 9.60 -14.82
CA MET A 141 18.81 8.88 -13.71
C MET A 141 17.97 7.72 -14.23
N ASN A 142 18.08 6.57 -13.56
CA ASN A 142 17.19 5.44 -13.75
C ASN A 142 16.41 5.24 -12.45
N TRP A 143 15.21 5.81 -12.35
CA TRP A 143 14.41 5.71 -11.14
C TRP A 143 13.98 4.27 -10.88
N GLN A 144 14.40 3.74 -9.73
CA GLN A 144 14.12 2.38 -9.27
C GLN A 144 13.24 2.36 -8.02
N SER A 145 12.93 3.52 -7.44
CA SER A 145 12.06 3.60 -6.27
C SER A 145 11.37 4.95 -6.19
N ILE A 146 10.10 4.93 -5.77
CA ILE A 146 9.31 6.13 -5.47
C ILE A 146 8.59 5.97 -4.13
N GLY A 147 8.49 7.06 -3.38
CA GLY A 147 7.67 7.16 -2.17
C GLY A 147 6.80 8.41 -2.21
N ILE A 148 5.59 8.32 -1.67
CA ILE A 148 4.61 9.41 -1.70
C ILE A 148 4.09 9.66 -0.30
N GLY A 149 4.03 10.93 0.08
CA GLY A 149 3.46 11.43 1.31
C GLY A 149 2.46 12.53 0.98
N VAL A 150 1.24 12.41 1.48
CA VAL A 150 0.22 13.45 1.42
C VAL A 150 -0.40 13.63 2.80
N LEU A 151 -0.49 14.87 3.25
CA LEU A 151 -1.16 15.21 4.51
C LEU A 151 -2.17 16.32 4.25
N HIS A 152 -3.42 16.05 4.65
CA HIS A 152 -4.53 17.01 4.62
C HIS A 152 -4.96 17.30 6.05
N GLY A 153 -4.50 18.43 6.58
CA GLY A 153 -4.79 18.92 7.92
C GLY A 153 -5.98 19.90 7.95
N ASN A 154 -5.94 20.84 8.89
CA ASN A 154 -7.00 21.81 9.10
C ASN A 154 -7.07 22.84 7.95
N PRO A 155 -8.24 23.00 7.28
CA PRO A 155 -8.40 23.96 6.19
C PRO A 155 -8.19 25.43 6.56
N SER A 156 -8.26 25.79 7.85
CA SER A 156 -8.04 27.18 8.30
C SER A 156 -6.57 27.55 8.45
N GLU A 157 -5.66 26.59 8.32
CA GLU A 157 -4.23 26.81 8.51
C GLU A 157 -3.53 27.17 7.19
N ASN A 158 -2.21 27.45 7.28
CA ASN A 158 -1.37 27.76 6.13
C ASN A 158 -1.56 26.73 5.02
N PHE A 159 -1.74 27.22 3.79
CA PHE A 159 -1.97 26.40 2.61
C PHE A 159 -3.13 25.41 2.77
N GLN A 160 -4.16 25.78 3.55
CA GLN A 160 -5.32 24.94 3.84
C GLN A 160 -4.96 23.60 4.51
N GLY A 161 -3.79 23.54 5.15
CA GLY A 161 -3.25 22.33 5.77
C GLY A 161 -2.84 21.22 4.80
N LYS A 162 -2.66 21.52 3.51
CA LYS A 162 -2.36 20.50 2.48
C LYS A 162 -0.88 20.49 2.12
N VAL A 163 -0.23 19.36 2.36
CA VAL A 163 1.21 19.13 2.10
C VAL A 163 1.39 17.88 1.24
N TYR A 164 2.30 17.96 0.27
CA TYR A 164 2.60 16.88 -0.66
C TYR A 164 4.11 16.74 -0.80
N HIS A 165 4.62 15.52 -0.60
CA HIS A 165 6.03 15.15 -0.80
C HIS A 165 6.10 13.88 -1.65
N VAL A 166 6.88 13.91 -2.72
CA VAL A 166 7.17 12.72 -3.54
C VAL A 166 8.67 12.57 -3.67
N TRP A 167 9.16 11.39 -3.37
CA TRP A 167 10.57 11.06 -3.30
C TRP A 167 10.92 10.04 -4.39
N PHE A 168 11.97 10.30 -5.15
CA PHE A 168 12.52 9.42 -6.18
C PHE A 168 13.90 8.93 -5.78
N SER A 169 14.29 7.74 -6.23
CA SER A 169 15.66 7.26 -6.12
C SER A 169 16.05 6.37 -7.28
N ASP A 170 17.33 6.39 -7.64
CA ASP A 170 17.96 5.47 -8.58
C ASP A 170 18.40 4.15 -7.91
N THR A 171 18.22 4.05 -6.60
CA THR A 171 18.45 2.86 -5.80
C THR A 171 17.15 2.09 -5.62
N ALA A 172 17.17 0.78 -5.85
CA ALA A 172 16.03 -0.09 -5.60
C ALA A 172 15.83 -0.34 -4.10
N ASP A 173 14.57 -0.45 -3.68
CA ASP A 173 14.18 -0.95 -2.36
C ASP A 173 13.55 -2.32 -2.48
N ALA A 174 13.96 -3.26 -1.62
CA ALA A 174 13.32 -4.57 -1.55
C ALA A 174 12.00 -4.52 -0.74
N GLY A 175 11.83 -3.50 0.10
CA GLY A 175 10.65 -3.30 0.92
C GLY A 175 9.48 -2.73 0.14
N VAL A 176 8.31 -3.33 0.31
CA VAL A 176 7.03 -2.86 -0.25
C VAL A 176 6.21 -2.21 0.88
N PRO A 177 5.71 -0.97 0.70
CA PRO A 177 4.85 -0.33 1.68
C PRO A 177 3.48 -1.01 1.77
N ASP A 178 2.79 -0.84 2.89
CA ASP A 178 1.40 -1.23 2.99
C ASP A 178 0.52 -0.18 2.30
N ILE A 179 -0.42 -0.62 1.46
CA ILE A 179 -1.43 0.21 0.81
C ILE A 179 -2.73 0.00 1.55
N LEU A 180 -3.22 1.06 2.19
CA LEU A 180 -4.33 1.02 3.14
C LEU A 180 -5.56 1.71 2.55
N GLY A 181 -6.63 0.93 2.45
CA GLY A 181 -8.00 1.41 2.35
C GLY A 181 -8.47 2.11 3.63
N SER A 182 -9.75 2.45 3.63
CA SER A 182 -10.43 3.20 4.68
C SER A 182 -11.26 2.27 5.56
N THR A 183 -12.26 2.80 6.25
CA THR A 183 -13.28 1.99 6.95
C THR A 183 -14.62 2.01 6.23
N ALA A 184 -14.67 2.63 5.05
CA ALA A 184 -15.80 2.70 4.15
C ALA A 184 -15.54 1.81 2.93
N ALA A 185 -16.57 1.56 2.13
CA ALA A 185 -16.41 0.82 0.88
C ALA A 185 -15.49 1.59 -0.08
N ASP A 186 -14.37 0.97 -0.44
CA ASP A 186 -13.37 1.50 -1.36
C ASP A 186 -13.34 0.71 -2.68
N ASP A 187 -12.91 1.38 -3.76
CA ASP A 187 -12.66 0.76 -5.06
C ASP A 187 -11.28 1.22 -5.53
N PHE A 188 -10.30 0.31 -5.49
CA PHE A 188 -8.92 0.65 -5.79
C PHE A 188 -8.13 -0.48 -6.44
N THR A 189 -7.17 -0.06 -7.26
CA THR A 189 -6.21 -0.92 -7.93
C THR A 189 -4.82 -0.63 -7.37
N GLY A 190 -4.05 -1.69 -7.10
CA GLY A 190 -2.63 -1.66 -6.82
C GLY A 190 -1.83 -1.13 -8.01
N THR A 191 -0.60 -1.58 -8.15
CA THR A 191 0.38 -1.15 -9.13
C THR A 191 0.73 -2.32 -10.05
N ALA A 192 1.58 -2.07 -11.06
CA ALA A 192 2.09 -3.15 -11.90
C ALA A 192 3.26 -3.92 -11.25
N PHE A 193 3.43 -3.81 -9.93
CA PHE A 193 4.49 -4.44 -9.14
C PHE A 193 3.88 -5.15 -7.93
N ARG A 194 4.68 -5.98 -7.25
CA ARG A 194 4.24 -6.61 -6.00
C ARG A 194 3.76 -5.57 -4.99
N ASP A 195 2.52 -5.73 -4.55
CA ASP A 195 1.85 -4.88 -3.58
C ASP A 195 1.39 -5.62 -2.32
N ARG A 196 1.11 -4.83 -1.28
CA ARG A 196 0.48 -5.28 -0.04
C ARG A 196 -0.78 -4.45 0.18
N LEU A 197 -1.92 -4.99 -0.24
CA LEU A 197 -3.21 -4.30 -0.31
C LEU A 197 -4.10 -4.69 0.88
N PHE A 198 -4.62 -3.70 1.60
CA PHE A 198 -5.51 -3.89 2.75
C PHE A 198 -6.77 -3.03 2.60
N GLY A 199 -7.93 -3.63 2.36
CA GLY A 199 -9.22 -2.91 2.32
C GLY A 199 -9.65 -2.37 3.68
N ARG A 200 -9.36 -3.15 4.72
CA ARG A 200 -9.64 -2.91 6.15
C ARG A 200 -11.11 -3.01 6.51
N GLY A 201 -11.98 -2.09 6.12
CA GLY A 201 -13.40 -2.20 6.46
C GLY A 201 -14.27 -1.49 5.44
N GLY A 202 -15.47 -2.00 5.20
CA GLY A 202 -16.24 -1.60 4.03
C GLY A 202 -16.51 -2.82 3.16
N ALA A 203 -17.28 -2.66 2.09
CA ALA A 203 -17.39 -3.70 1.07
C ALA A 203 -16.50 -3.28 -0.09
N ASP A 204 -15.27 -3.78 -0.09
CA ASP A 204 -14.21 -3.22 -0.94
C ASP A 204 -14.12 -3.94 -2.29
N SER A 205 -13.73 -3.21 -3.33
CA SER A 205 -13.33 -3.74 -4.63
C SER A 205 -11.82 -3.51 -4.77
N ILE A 206 -11.05 -4.60 -4.71
CA ILE A 206 -9.59 -4.55 -4.67
C ILE A 206 -9.04 -5.35 -5.86
N GLN A 207 -8.19 -4.70 -6.65
CA GLN A 207 -7.47 -5.33 -7.75
C GLN A 207 -5.95 -5.18 -7.57
N GLY A 208 -5.19 -6.27 -7.63
CA GLY A 208 -3.71 -6.26 -7.58
C GLY A 208 -3.08 -5.61 -8.81
N ASP A 209 -3.60 -5.99 -9.99
CA ASP A 209 -3.10 -5.65 -11.34
C ASP A 209 -2.01 -6.62 -11.82
N ALA A 210 -0.73 -6.28 -11.71
CA ALA A 210 0.33 -7.20 -12.07
C ALA A 210 1.37 -7.22 -10.96
N GLY A 211 2.00 -8.36 -10.72
CA GLY A 211 2.88 -8.53 -9.57
C GLY A 211 2.50 -9.76 -8.78
N ASN A 212 3.23 -10.01 -7.70
CA ASN A 212 2.90 -11.11 -6.80
C ASN A 212 2.28 -10.51 -5.54
N ASP A 213 0.98 -10.24 -5.57
CA ASP A 213 0.34 -9.37 -4.62
C ASP A 213 -0.09 -10.11 -3.35
N ARG A 214 -0.19 -9.36 -2.26
CA ARG A 214 -0.85 -9.80 -1.04
C ARG A 214 -2.09 -8.96 -0.83
N ILE A 215 -3.25 -9.59 -0.84
CA ILE A 215 -4.55 -8.91 -0.82
C ILE A 215 -5.36 -9.36 0.40
N GLU A 216 -5.70 -8.40 1.26
CA GLU A 216 -6.55 -8.62 2.44
C GLU A 216 -7.77 -7.68 2.38
N GLY A 217 -8.96 -8.25 2.15
CA GLY A 217 -10.21 -7.48 2.07
C GLY A 217 -10.57 -6.77 3.38
N GLY A 218 -10.33 -7.43 4.51
CA GLY A 218 -10.66 -6.86 5.83
C GLY A 218 -12.08 -7.18 6.28
N ALA A 219 -12.88 -6.20 6.66
CA ALA A 219 -14.22 -6.39 7.23
C ALA A 219 -15.32 -5.96 6.25
N GLY A 220 -16.08 -6.92 5.75
CA GLY A 220 -17.22 -6.69 4.87
C GLY A 220 -17.28 -7.75 3.79
N HIS A 221 -18.03 -7.47 2.72
CA HIS A 221 -18.15 -8.35 1.56
C HIS A 221 -17.27 -7.83 0.44
N ASP A 222 -16.04 -8.33 0.40
CA ASP A 222 -15.02 -7.75 -0.47
C ASP A 222 -14.96 -8.51 -1.80
N ARG A 223 -14.66 -7.81 -2.88
CA ARG A 223 -14.38 -8.37 -4.21
C ARG A 223 -12.88 -8.23 -4.46
N LEU A 224 -12.19 -9.37 -4.47
CA LEU A 224 -10.74 -9.45 -4.56
C LEU A 224 -10.34 -10.02 -5.92
N THR A 225 -9.44 -9.33 -6.61
CA THR A 225 -8.91 -9.71 -7.93
C THR A 225 -7.39 -9.63 -7.83
N GLY A 226 -6.70 -10.74 -8.07
CA GLY A 226 -5.24 -10.79 -8.05
C GLY A 226 -4.65 -10.07 -9.25
N GLY A 227 -5.03 -10.53 -10.44
CA GLY A 227 -4.50 -10.06 -11.71
C GLY A 227 -3.42 -11.02 -12.23
N LEU A 228 -2.31 -10.47 -12.72
CA LEU A 228 -1.22 -11.24 -13.29
C LEU A 228 -0.13 -11.48 -12.26
N GLY A 229 0.19 -12.74 -11.98
CA GLY A 229 1.32 -13.13 -11.15
C GLY A 229 0.89 -14.11 -10.08
N GLN A 230 1.69 -14.27 -9.03
CA GLN A 230 1.40 -15.22 -7.95
C GLN A 230 0.81 -14.47 -6.76
N ASP A 231 -0.51 -14.50 -6.65
CA ASP A 231 -1.23 -13.67 -5.70
C ASP A 231 -1.66 -14.45 -4.45
N ASN A 232 -1.68 -13.74 -3.32
CA ASN A 232 -1.99 -14.31 -2.02
C ASN A 232 -3.20 -13.61 -1.43
N PHE A 233 -4.33 -14.31 -1.39
CA PHE A 233 -5.57 -13.83 -0.79
C PHE A 233 -5.59 -14.17 0.69
N VAL A 234 -5.51 -13.15 1.54
CA VAL A 234 -5.31 -13.29 2.98
C VAL A 234 -6.62 -13.20 3.74
N PHE A 235 -6.87 -14.19 4.57
CA PHE A 235 -7.93 -14.18 5.57
C PHE A 235 -7.31 -14.10 6.96
N ALA A 236 -7.38 -12.92 7.57
CA ALA A 236 -6.89 -12.68 8.93
C ALA A 236 -7.91 -13.01 10.03
N ALA A 237 -9.17 -13.28 9.64
CA ALA A 237 -10.26 -13.64 10.54
C ALA A 237 -11.23 -14.61 9.84
N ALA A 238 -11.89 -15.47 10.62
CA ALA A 238 -13.04 -16.22 10.12
C ALA A 238 -14.19 -15.24 9.85
N LYS A 239 -14.59 -15.12 8.58
CA LYS A 239 -15.66 -14.21 8.17
C LYS A 239 -17.01 -14.85 8.50
N GLY A 240 -17.76 -14.26 9.44
CA GLY A 240 -19.04 -14.79 9.93
C GLY A 240 -20.16 -14.70 8.90
N ALA A 241 -21.00 -13.66 9.00
CA ALA A 241 -22.10 -13.42 8.03
C ALA A 241 -21.62 -12.72 6.75
N SER A 242 -20.45 -12.09 6.78
CA SER A 242 -19.79 -11.54 5.61
C SER A 242 -18.92 -12.60 4.92
N SER A 243 -18.67 -12.46 3.62
CA SER A 243 -17.83 -13.37 2.86
C SER A 243 -17.25 -12.65 1.66
N ASP A 244 -15.99 -12.93 1.35
CA ASP A 244 -15.32 -12.31 0.20
C ASP A 244 -15.55 -13.11 -1.07
N GLN A 245 -15.41 -12.44 -2.20
CA GLN A 245 -15.38 -13.04 -3.52
C GLN A 245 -13.99 -12.89 -4.10
N ILE A 246 -13.28 -14.00 -4.32
CA ILE A 246 -12.07 -14.04 -5.12
C ILE A 246 -12.48 -14.29 -6.57
N THR A 247 -12.10 -13.40 -7.47
CA THR A 247 -12.75 -13.31 -8.79
C THR A 247 -12.00 -14.02 -9.92
N ASP A 248 -10.69 -14.24 -9.76
CA ASP A 248 -9.78 -14.70 -10.80
C ASP A 248 -8.80 -15.80 -10.34
N PHE A 249 -9.03 -16.41 -9.17
CA PHE A 249 -8.13 -17.40 -8.57
C PHE A 249 -7.62 -18.47 -9.56
N HIS A 250 -6.31 -18.49 -9.76
CA HIS A 250 -5.61 -19.42 -10.63
C HIS A 250 -4.70 -20.35 -9.83
N ARG A 251 -5.13 -21.61 -9.65
CA ARG A 251 -4.48 -22.60 -8.78
C ARG A 251 -2.98 -22.86 -9.01
N ALA A 252 -2.48 -22.60 -10.21
CA ALA A 252 -1.06 -22.82 -10.51
C ALA A 252 -0.17 -21.66 -10.04
N GLU A 253 -0.77 -20.51 -9.69
CA GLU A 253 -0.09 -19.25 -9.42
C GLU A 253 -0.46 -18.73 -8.02
N ASP A 254 -1.74 -18.79 -7.65
CA ASP A 254 -2.28 -18.15 -6.45
C ASP A 254 -2.38 -19.06 -5.24
N GLN A 255 -2.42 -18.44 -4.07
CA GLN A 255 -2.67 -19.09 -2.78
C GLN A 255 -3.72 -18.36 -1.94
N ILE A 256 -4.38 -19.13 -1.08
CA ILE A 256 -5.23 -18.63 -0.01
C ILE A 256 -4.45 -18.73 1.31
N TRP A 257 -4.14 -17.60 1.91
CA TRP A 257 -3.40 -17.53 3.16
C TRP A 257 -4.34 -17.36 4.33
N LEU A 258 -4.20 -18.24 5.33
CA LEU A 258 -5.03 -18.25 6.53
C LEU A 258 -4.18 -17.89 7.74
N ALA A 259 -4.55 -16.83 8.47
CA ALA A 259 -3.82 -16.45 9.67
C ALA A 259 -4.01 -17.48 10.79
N LYS A 260 -2.92 -18.05 11.30
CA LYS A 260 -2.95 -19.10 12.34
C LYS A 260 -3.75 -18.70 13.58
N ALA A 261 -3.73 -17.42 13.95
CA ALA A 261 -4.49 -16.90 15.08
C ALA A 261 -6.01 -17.02 14.91
N ALA A 262 -6.51 -16.92 13.67
CA ALA A 262 -7.94 -17.02 13.36
C ALA A 262 -8.39 -18.44 13.03
N PHE A 263 -7.48 -19.26 12.49
CA PHE A 263 -7.76 -20.61 12.03
C PHE A 263 -7.02 -21.66 12.87
N ALA A 264 -7.05 -21.50 14.19
CA ALA A 264 -6.21 -22.23 15.15
C ALA A 264 -6.45 -23.75 15.21
N THR A 265 -7.52 -24.28 14.61
CA THR A 265 -7.73 -25.73 14.51
C THR A 265 -6.94 -26.36 13.36
N LEU A 266 -6.53 -25.56 12.37
CA LEU A 266 -5.63 -26.00 11.31
C LEU A 266 -4.21 -26.08 11.86
N GLY A 267 -3.48 -27.10 11.42
CA GLY A 267 -2.06 -27.25 11.77
C GLY A 267 -1.16 -26.20 11.10
N ASP A 268 0.15 -26.49 11.05
CA ASP A 268 1.12 -25.64 10.34
C ASP A 268 0.93 -25.60 8.82
N ARG A 269 0.11 -26.51 8.28
CA ARG A 269 -0.29 -26.58 6.88
C ARG A 269 -1.69 -27.17 6.81
N VAL A 270 -2.46 -26.80 5.79
CA VAL A 270 -3.69 -27.50 5.47
C VAL A 270 -3.34 -28.86 4.86
N THR A 271 -3.96 -29.92 5.37
CA THR A 271 -3.81 -31.28 4.89
C THR A 271 -5.04 -31.71 4.09
N ALA A 272 -4.88 -32.76 3.26
CA ALA A 272 -6.00 -33.33 2.52
C ALA A 272 -7.09 -33.93 3.45
N GLY A 273 -6.77 -34.20 4.72
CA GLY A 273 -7.74 -34.65 5.72
C GLY A 273 -8.54 -33.50 6.34
N GLU A 274 -8.08 -32.25 6.22
CA GLU A 274 -8.76 -31.06 6.73
C GLU A 274 -9.62 -30.37 5.66
N LEU A 275 -9.33 -30.60 4.37
CA LEU A 275 -10.11 -30.08 3.24
C LEU A 275 -11.11 -31.11 2.72
N ARG A 276 -12.39 -30.84 2.93
CA ARG A 276 -13.51 -31.65 2.47
C ARG A 276 -14.15 -31.07 1.21
N GLN A 277 -14.23 -31.89 0.17
CA GLN A 277 -15.05 -31.57 -1.02
C GLN A 277 -16.54 -31.87 -0.78
N GLY A 278 -17.39 -30.87 -0.91
CA GLY A 278 -18.84 -30.97 -0.76
C GLY A 278 -19.46 -29.76 -0.04
N ILE A 279 -20.67 -29.95 0.48
CA ILE A 279 -21.47 -28.88 1.12
C ILE A 279 -21.55 -29.00 2.65
N ALA A 280 -20.93 -30.03 3.24
CA ALA A 280 -20.93 -30.27 4.67
C ALA A 280 -19.71 -31.12 5.09
N ALA A 281 -19.25 -30.94 6.32
CA ALA A 281 -18.28 -31.80 6.97
C ALA A 281 -18.84 -33.22 7.15
N LYS A 282 -17.95 -34.21 7.07
CA LYS A 282 -18.23 -35.64 7.23
C LYS A 282 -17.75 -36.15 8.58
N ASP A 283 -16.62 -35.64 9.06
CA ASP A 283 -16.06 -35.96 10.37
C ASP A 283 -15.38 -34.75 11.03
N ALA A 284 -14.96 -34.93 12.28
CA ALA A 284 -14.41 -33.89 13.15
C ALA A 284 -13.13 -33.21 12.64
N ASN A 285 -12.47 -33.76 11.62
CA ASN A 285 -11.25 -33.18 11.07
C ASN A 285 -11.52 -32.25 9.88
N ASP A 286 -12.73 -32.25 9.32
CA ASP A 286 -13.08 -31.46 8.14
C ASP A 286 -13.28 -29.98 8.52
N HIS A 287 -12.18 -29.24 8.66
CA HIS A 287 -12.19 -27.82 9.04
C HIS A 287 -12.40 -26.87 7.86
N LEU A 288 -12.08 -27.28 6.64
CA LEU A 288 -12.38 -26.54 5.42
C LEU A 288 -13.34 -27.36 4.56
N ILE A 289 -14.47 -26.77 4.20
CA ILE A 289 -15.46 -27.41 3.33
C ILE A 289 -15.53 -26.60 2.05
N TYR A 290 -15.38 -27.24 0.90
CA TYR A 290 -15.40 -26.59 -0.38
C TYR A 290 -16.39 -27.25 -1.34
N ASP A 291 -17.38 -26.48 -1.79
CA ASP A 291 -18.32 -26.89 -2.82
C ASP A 291 -17.85 -26.39 -4.18
N GLN A 292 -17.14 -27.24 -4.92
CA GLN A 292 -16.66 -26.93 -6.25
C GLN A 292 -17.77 -26.49 -7.21
N ALA A 293 -19.00 -26.99 -7.06
CA ALA A 293 -20.09 -26.63 -7.97
C ALA A 293 -20.53 -25.17 -7.80
N SER A 294 -20.56 -24.67 -6.57
CA SER A 294 -20.93 -23.28 -6.27
C SER A 294 -19.75 -22.34 -6.04
N GLY A 295 -18.54 -22.87 -5.90
CA GLY A 295 -17.32 -22.13 -5.58
C GLY A 295 -17.24 -21.66 -4.12
N ARG A 296 -18.11 -22.15 -3.23
CA ARG A 296 -18.18 -21.69 -1.84
C ARG A 296 -17.20 -22.46 -0.97
N LEU A 297 -16.40 -21.70 -0.20
CA LEU A 297 -15.46 -22.20 0.79
C LEU A 297 -15.93 -21.80 2.18
N TRP A 298 -16.07 -22.76 3.07
CA TRP A 298 -16.43 -22.55 4.46
C TRP A 298 -15.31 -23.01 5.39
N TYR A 299 -15.25 -22.37 6.55
CA TYR A 299 -14.44 -22.80 7.68
C TYR A 299 -15.36 -23.31 8.80
N ASP A 300 -15.10 -24.53 9.26
CA ASP A 300 -15.76 -25.19 10.38
C ASP A 300 -14.78 -25.28 11.57
N ALA A 301 -14.93 -24.32 12.49
CA ALA A 301 -14.01 -24.17 13.61
C ALA A 301 -14.10 -25.31 14.65
N ASN A 302 -15.20 -26.06 14.70
CA ASN A 302 -15.40 -27.18 15.64
C ASN A 302 -15.38 -28.55 14.95
N GLY A 303 -15.42 -28.59 13.62
CA GLY A 303 -15.33 -29.78 12.78
C GLY A 303 -16.54 -30.72 12.87
N ASP A 304 -17.55 -30.42 13.68
CA ASP A 304 -18.64 -31.36 13.98
C ASP A 304 -19.82 -31.29 12.98
N ALA A 305 -19.68 -30.48 11.92
CA ALA A 305 -20.68 -30.25 10.89
C ALA A 305 -22.00 -29.63 11.39
N LYS A 306 -22.06 -29.12 12.63
CA LYS A 306 -23.29 -28.63 13.29
C LYS A 306 -23.09 -27.25 13.91
N GLY A 307 -23.54 -26.21 13.20
CA GLY A 307 -23.28 -24.83 13.62
C GLY A 307 -21.79 -24.50 13.51
N GLY A 308 -21.40 -23.23 13.60
CA GLY A 308 -19.98 -22.83 13.52
C GLY A 308 -19.36 -22.81 12.13
N VAL A 309 -20.09 -23.22 11.08
CA VAL A 309 -19.64 -23.15 9.68
C VAL A 309 -19.79 -21.73 9.14
N ALA A 310 -18.67 -21.03 8.97
CA ALA A 310 -18.60 -19.65 8.51
C ALA A 310 -18.22 -19.61 7.02
N LEU A 311 -18.96 -18.85 6.21
CA LEU A 311 -18.63 -18.73 4.78
C LEU A 311 -17.41 -17.82 4.64
N LEU A 312 -16.26 -18.42 4.33
CA LEU A 312 -15.00 -17.71 4.27
C LEU A 312 -14.88 -16.93 2.95
N ALA A 313 -15.05 -17.64 1.83
CA ALA A 313 -14.83 -17.07 0.51
C ALA A 313 -15.74 -17.72 -0.54
N ARG A 314 -15.91 -17.01 -1.65
CA ARG A 314 -16.47 -17.53 -2.89
C ARG A 314 -15.42 -17.39 -3.98
N LEU A 315 -15.16 -18.49 -4.67
CA LEU A 315 -14.30 -18.56 -5.85
C LEU A 315 -15.18 -18.78 -7.09
N GLY A 316 -14.55 -18.80 -8.27
CA GLY A 316 -15.20 -19.24 -9.50
C GLY A 316 -15.81 -20.65 -9.36
N ALA A 317 -17.03 -20.83 -9.86
CA ALA A 317 -17.65 -22.15 -9.92
C ALA A 317 -16.80 -23.08 -10.81
N GLY A 318 -16.53 -24.28 -10.32
CA GLY A 318 -15.71 -25.28 -11.00
C GLY A 318 -14.22 -25.27 -10.62
N THR A 319 -13.73 -24.27 -9.87
CA THR A 319 -12.34 -24.23 -9.40
C THR A 319 -12.03 -25.48 -8.56
N ALA A 320 -11.03 -26.26 -8.92
CA ALA A 320 -10.78 -27.56 -8.28
C ALA A 320 -9.79 -27.45 -7.10
N LEU A 321 -10.18 -26.79 -6.00
CA LEU A 321 -9.28 -26.54 -4.87
C LEU A 321 -8.72 -27.82 -4.24
N THR A 322 -7.48 -27.74 -3.76
CA THR A 322 -6.77 -28.76 -3.00
C THR A 322 -6.09 -28.15 -1.79
N ALA A 323 -5.63 -28.98 -0.85
CA ALA A 323 -4.93 -28.51 0.33
C ALA A 323 -3.63 -27.73 0.01
N ALA A 324 -3.03 -27.94 -1.16
CA ALA A 324 -1.82 -27.22 -1.60
C ALA A 324 -2.07 -25.76 -2.00
N ASP A 325 -3.34 -25.38 -2.23
CA ASP A 325 -3.71 -24.01 -2.58
C ASP A 325 -3.82 -23.11 -1.34
N PHE A 326 -3.59 -23.67 -0.14
CA PHE A 326 -3.67 -22.98 1.13
C PHE A 326 -2.30 -22.90 1.80
N ASP A 327 -2.02 -21.78 2.47
CA ASP A 327 -0.87 -21.63 3.36
C ASP A 327 -1.28 -21.00 4.69
N MET A 328 -0.49 -21.23 5.73
CA MET A 328 -0.76 -20.78 7.11
C MET A 328 0.27 -19.73 7.54
N ILE A 329 -0.20 -18.50 7.84
CA ILE A 329 0.66 -17.34 8.17
C ILE A 329 0.53 -16.84 9.62
#